data_AF-A0A1E7FWJ1-F1
#
_entry.id   AF-A0A1E7FWJ1-F1
#
_cell.length_a   1.000
_cell.length_b   1.000
_cell.length_c   1.000
_cell.angle_alpha   90.00
_cell.angle_beta   90.00
_cell.angle_gamma   90.00
#
_symmetry.space_group_name_H-M   'P 1'
#
loop_
_entity.id
_entity.type
_entity.pdbx_description
1 polymer ?
#
loop_
_entity_poly.entity_id
_entity_poly.type
_entity_poly.pdbx_seq_one_letter_code
_entity_poly.pdbx_strand_id
1 'polypeptide(L)'
;MGYSVLLHPENKATAQKLGIATGLMFTLPFIAFYIANWAFSDKQYPENYAGGAAIIATNIVVAGYCYAAYIEDLDENPDHYNDESGPKMGASKQRVD
;
A
#
# COMPACT_ATOMS: atom_id res chain seq x y z
N MET A 1 25.90 3.75 -0.37
CA MET A 1 25.58 2.93 -1.56
C MET A 1 24.22 2.30 -1.34
N GLY A 2 23.12 2.83 -1.87
CA GLY A 2 21.79 2.35 -1.44
C GLY A 2 20.58 2.67 -2.33
N TYR A 3 20.78 3.13 -3.57
CA TYR A 3 19.68 3.47 -4.48
C TYR A 3 19.48 2.49 -5.65
N SER A 4 20.20 1.35 -5.65
CA SER A 4 20.36 0.52 -6.87
C SER A 4 19.65 -0.83 -6.86
N VAL A 5 18.81 -1.13 -5.86
CA VAL A 5 18.05 -2.41 -5.87
C VAL A 5 16.76 -2.29 -6.71
N LEU A 6 16.14 -1.10 -6.75
CA LEU A 6 14.88 -0.87 -7.48
C LEU A 6 15.07 -0.47 -8.96
N LEU A 7 16.28 -0.04 -9.35
CA LEU A 7 16.60 0.35 -10.73
C LEU A 7 17.19 -0.80 -11.57
N HIS A 8 17.39 -1.98 -10.98
CA HIS A 8 17.78 -3.16 -11.75
C HIS A 8 16.64 -3.56 -12.70
N PRO A 9 16.95 -3.98 -13.93
CA PRO A 9 15.95 -4.31 -14.95
C PRO A 9 15.00 -5.43 -14.51
N GLU A 10 15.43 -6.33 -13.63
CA GLU A 10 14.59 -7.38 -13.03
C GLU A 10 13.53 -6.84 -12.07
N ASN A 11 13.83 -5.76 -11.34
CA ASN A 11 12.93 -5.18 -10.32
C ASN A 11 12.10 -4.01 -10.84
N LYS A 12 12.18 -3.72 -12.14
CA LYS A 12 11.52 -2.58 -12.77
C LYS A 12 9.99 -2.68 -12.68
N ALA A 13 9.46 -3.90 -12.77
CA ALA A 13 8.03 -4.18 -12.57
C ALA A 13 7.58 -3.83 -11.14
N THR A 14 8.37 -4.22 -10.15
CA THR A 14 8.13 -3.93 -8.73
C THR A 14 8.20 -2.42 -8.45
N ALA A 15 9.19 -1.72 -9.01
CA ALA A 15 9.31 -0.27 -8.88
C ALA A 15 8.12 0.48 -9.52
N GLN A 16 7.62 0.00 -10.66
CA GLN A 16 6.46 0.58 -11.33
C GLN A 16 5.16 0.33 -10.53
N LYS A 17 4.94 -0.88 -10.02
CA LYS A 17 3.81 -1.21 -9.13
C LYS A 17 3.85 -0.36 -7.86
N LEU A 18 5.03 -0.22 -7.24
CA LEU A 18 5.22 0.60 -6.05
C LEU A 18 4.95 2.08 -6.32
N GLY A 19 5.42 2.61 -7.45
CA GLY A 19 5.17 4.00 -7.84
C GLY A 19 3.69 4.29 -8.08
N ILE A 20 2.99 3.40 -8.77
CA ILE A 20 1.54 3.52 -9.02
C ILE A 20 0.76 3.40 -7.71
N ALA A 21 1.08 2.42 -6.86
CA ALA A 21 0.45 2.25 -5.56
C ALA A 21 0.64 3.48 -4.67
N THR A 22 1.86 4.04 -4.63
CA THR A 22 2.17 5.26 -3.87
C THR A 22 1.41 6.47 -4.42
N GLY A 23 1.34 6.61 -5.74
CA GLY A 23 0.57 7.67 -6.40
C GLY A 23 -0.93 7.57 -6.10
N LEU A 24 -1.49 6.36 -6.11
CA LEU A 24 -2.90 6.11 -5.77
C LEU A 24 -3.17 6.36 -4.28
N MET A 25 -2.28 5.93 -3.39
CA MET A 25 -2.38 6.18 -1.94
C MET A 25 -2.38 7.67 -1.62
N PHE A 26 -1.64 8.48 -2.37
CA PHE A 26 -1.65 9.91 -2.17
C PHE A 26 -2.89 10.56 -2.80
N THR A 27 -3.24 10.23 -4.04
CA THR A 27 -4.29 10.96 -4.79
C THR A 27 -5.72 10.60 -4.40
N LEU A 28 -6.03 9.34 -4.09
CA LEU A 28 -7.39 8.90 -3.75
C LEU A 28 -7.98 9.59 -2.51
N PRO A 29 -7.24 9.77 -1.40
CA PRO A 29 -7.75 10.52 -0.25
C PRO A 29 -8.10 11.98 -0.57
N PHE A 30 -7.31 12.66 -1.41
CA PHE A 30 -7.63 14.03 -1.83
C PHE A 30 -8.87 14.07 -2.71
N ILE A 31 -9.00 13.16 -3.66
CA ILE A 31 -10.20 13.06 -4.51
C ILE A 31 -11.43 12.80 -3.64
N ALA A 32 -11.33 11.85 -2.70
CA ALA A 32 -12.41 11.54 -1.77
C ALA A 32 -12.80 12.76 -0.91
N PHE A 33 -11.81 13.53 -0.44
CA PHE A 33 -12.04 14.77 0.30
C PHE A 33 -12.83 15.78 -0.53
N TYR A 34 -12.40 16.08 -1.77
CA TYR A 34 -13.08 17.07 -2.60
C TYR A 34 -14.50 16.63 -3.01
N ILE A 35 -14.69 15.35 -3.33
CA ILE A 35 -16.01 14.80 -3.64
C ILE A 35 -16.92 14.89 -2.42
N ALA A 36 -16.44 14.50 -1.25
CA ALA A 36 -17.22 14.55 -0.02
C ALA A 36 -17.53 15.98 0.40
N ASN A 37 -16.59 16.92 0.22
CA ASN A 37 -16.82 18.33 0.52
C ASN A 37 -17.90 18.93 -0.40
N TRP A 38 -17.94 18.54 -1.67
CA TRP A 38 -19.01 18.92 -2.59
C TRP A 38 -20.35 18.25 -2.23
N ALA A 39 -20.33 16.95 -1.89
CA ALA A 39 -21.54 16.20 -1.58
C ALA A 39 -22.18 16.60 -0.24
N PHE A 40 -21.39 17.06 0.73
CA PHE A 40 -21.86 17.48 2.05
C PHE A 40 -21.93 19.00 2.20
N SER A 41 -21.95 19.77 1.11
CA SER A 41 -21.93 21.25 1.14
C SER A 41 -23.05 21.89 1.95
N ASP A 42 -24.19 21.21 2.11
CA ASP A 42 -25.34 21.68 2.90
C ASP A 42 -25.23 21.38 4.41
N LYS A 43 -24.16 20.71 4.87
CA LYS A 43 -23.95 20.43 6.30
C LYS A 43 -23.31 21.64 6.99
N GLN A 44 -23.50 21.72 8.31
CA GLN A 44 -22.99 22.83 9.14
C GLN A 44 -21.44 22.88 9.19
N TYR A 45 -20.76 21.76 8.91
CA TYR A 45 -19.30 21.63 8.86
C TYR A 45 -18.88 20.62 7.77
N PRO A 46 -18.98 20.96 6.49
CA PRO A 46 -18.73 20.04 5.38
C PRO A 46 -17.29 19.50 5.39
N GLU A 47 -16.33 20.32 5.82
CA GLU A 47 -14.92 19.92 5.97
C GLU A 47 -14.71 18.74 6.93
N ASN A 48 -15.49 18.64 8.01
CA ASN A 48 -15.35 17.56 8.99
C ASN A 48 -15.86 16.23 8.41
N TYR A 49 -16.96 16.25 7.66
CA TYR A 49 -17.48 15.08 6.95
C TYR A 49 -16.55 14.66 5.81
N ALA A 50 -15.99 15.64 5.08
CA ALA A 50 -15.02 15.40 4.03
C ALA A 50 -13.70 14.81 4.57
N GLY A 51 -13.20 15.33 5.70
CA GLY A 51 -12.06 14.79 6.41
C GLY A 51 -12.29 13.36 6.88
N GLY A 52 -13.46 13.08 7.46
CA GLY A 52 -13.86 11.72 7.84
C GLY A 52 -13.92 10.76 6.66
N ALA A 53 -14.51 11.19 5.54
CA ALA A 53 -14.56 10.39 4.31
C ALA A 53 -13.16 10.11 3.75
N ALA A 54 -12.24 11.08 3.78
CA ALA A 54 -10.86 10.91 3.36
C ALA A 54 -10.10 9.91 4.24
N ILE A 55 -10.32 9.91 5.55
CA ILE A 55 -9.74 8.93 6.47
C ILE A 55 -10.25 7.52 6.14
N ILE A 56 -11.55 7.35 5.92
CA ILE A 56 -12.14 6.05 5.55
C ILE A 56 -11.56 5.58 4.21
N ALA A 57 -11.51 6.47 3.20
CA ALA A 57 -10.94 6.15 1.90
C ALA A 57 -9.47 5.71 2.00
N THR A 58 -8.67 6.40 2.82
CA THR A 58 -7.26 6.04 3.06
C THR A 58 -7.14 4.62 3.62
N ASN A 59 -7.96 4.29 4.64
CA ASN A 59 -7.96 2.95 5.23
C ASN A 59 -8.37 1.87 4.22
N ILE A 60 -9.35 2.15 3.35
CA ILE A 60 -9.76 1.22 2.28
C ILE A 60 -8.61 0.99 1.30
N VAL A 61 -7.88 2.04 0.90
CA VAL A 61 -6.74 1.91 0.00
C VAL A 61 -5.63 1.07 0.64
N VAL A 62 -5.32 1.31 1.92
CA VAL A 62 -4.31 0.52 2.66
C VAL A 62 -4.76 -0.95 2.77
N ALA A 63 -6.00 -1.20 3.17
CA ALA A 63 -6.54 -2.55 3.27
C ALA A 63 -6.54 -3.28 1.91
N GLY A 64 -6.93 -2.58 0.84
CA GLY A 64 -6.91 -3.12 -0.52
C GLY A 64 -5.50 -3.43 -1.01
N TYR A 65 -4.52 -2.59 -0.68
CA TYR A 65 -3.11 -2.86 -0.98
C TYR A 65 -2.59 -4.09 -0.23
N CYS A 66 -2.84 -4.19 1.07
CA CYS A 66 -2.46 -5.37 1.86
C CYS A 66 -3.13 -6.65 1.33
N TYR A 67 -4.39 -6.57 0.95
CA TYR A 67 -5.11 -7.71 0.36
C TYR A 67 -4.57 -8.11 -1.01
N ALA A 68 -4.28 -7.14 -1.89
CA ALA A 68 -3.68 -7.41 -3.19
C ALA A 68 -2.30 -8.06 -3.05
N ALA A 69 -1.47 -7.57 -2.13
CA ALA A 69 -0.17 -8.16 -1.83
C ALA A 69 -0.29 -9.59 -1.27
N TYR A 70 -1.30 -9.83 -0.43
CA TYR A 70 -1.58 -11.16 0.12
C TYR A 70 -2.04 -12.17 -0.94
N ILE A 71 -2.89 -11.75 -1.88
CA ILE A 71 -3.32 -12.58 -3.02
C ILE A 71 -2.14 -12.88 -3.94
N GLU A 72 -1.30 -11.88 -4.24
CA GLU A 72 -0.11 -12.06 -5.07
C GLU A 72 0.86 -13.07 -4.46
N ASP A 73 1.05 -13.04 -3.13
CA ASP A 73 1.87 -14.02 -2.40
C ASP A 73 1.25 -15.44 -2.42
N LEU A 74 -0.08 -15.55 -2.31
CA LEU A 74 -0.79 -16.83 -2.43
C LEU A 74 -0.67 -17.46 -3.83
N ASP A 75 -0.79 -16.66 -4.88
CA ASP A 75 -0.71 -17.12 -6.26
C ASP A 75 0.74 -17.49 -6.66
N GLU A 76 1.74 -16.75 -6.17
CA GLU A 76 3.15 -17.02 -6.45
C GLU A 76 3.74 -18.14 -5.57
N ASN A 77 3.23 -18.35 -4.35
CA ASN A 77 3.69 -19.39 -3.42
C ASN A 77 2.52 -20.17 -2.78
N PRO A 78 1.84 -21.06 -3.53
CA PRO A 78 0.70 -21.83 -3.03
C PRO A 78 1.02 -22.76 -1.84
N ASP A 79 2.29 -23.12 -1.66
CA ASP A 79 2.77 -23.97 -0.55
C ASP A 79 3.02 -23.19 0.75
N HIS A 80 3.01 -21.85 0.72
CA HIS A 80 3.32 -20.99 1.88
C HIS A 80 2.18 -20.98 2.93
N TYR A 81 1.03 -21.60 2.63
CA TYR A 81 -0.10 -21.73 3.55
C TYR A 81 -0.03 -22.94 4.47
N ASN A 82 0.92 -23.86 4.23
CA ASN A 82 1.05 -25.11 4.98
C ASN A 82 2.24 -25.14 5.94
N ASP A 83 2.94 -24.01 6.15
CA ASP A 83 4.15 -23.97 6.97
C ASP A 83 3.94 -23.07 8.20
N GLU A 84 4.10 -23.64 9.39
CA GLU A 84 4.09 -23.01 10.72
C GLU A 84 5.26 -22.03 10.94
N SER A 85 5.72 -21.33 9.89
CA SER A 85 6.85 -20.42 9.93
C SER A 85 6.41 -18.99 9.60
N GLY A 86 6.27 -18.20 10.66
CA GLY A 86 6.09 -16.76 10.59
C GLY A 86 7.26 -16.02 9.90
N PRO A 87 7.27 -14.67 9.94
CA PRO A 87 8.16 -13.86 9.11
C PRO A 87 9.63 -14.26 9.31
N LYS A 88 10.26 -14.76 8.24
CA LYS A 88 11.67 -15.17 8.25
C LYS A 88 12.52 -13.96 8.62
N MET A 89 13.05 -13.97 9.85
CA MET A 89 13.97 -12.96 10.36
C MET A 89 15.09 -12.76 9.33
N GLY A 90 15.37 -11.50 9.01
CA GLY A 90 16.33 -11.11 7.99
C GLY A 90 17.66 -11.84 8.15
N ALA A 91 18.23 -12.25 7.02
CA ALA A 91 19.48 -12.97 6.90
C ALA A 91 20.52 -12.48 7.92
N SER A 92 20.85 -13.33 8.89
CA SER A 92 21.94 -13.08 9.82
C SER A 92 23.23 -12.95 9.01
N LYS A 93 23.77 -11.73 8.94
CA LYS A 93 25.09 -11.49 8.36
C LYS A 93 26.11 -12.28 9.18
N GLN A 94 26.66 -13.32 8.57
CA GLN A 94 27.78 -14.07 9.13
C GLN A 94 28.97 -13.11 9.26
N ARG A 95 29.44 -12.86 10.50
CA ARG A 95 30.74 -12.24 10.72
C ARG A 95 31.80 -13.23 10.22
N VAL A 96 32.56 -12.80 9.23
CA VAL A 96 33.87 -13.38 8.94
C VAL A 96 34.85 -12.75 9.94
N ASP A 97 35.36 -13.58 10.85
CA ASP A 97 36.61 -13.29 11.60
C ASP A 97 37.82 -13.60 10.71
#